data_AF-L1K463-F1
#
_entry.id   AF-L1K463-F1
#
_cell.length_a   1.000
_cell.length_b   1.000
_cell.length_c   1.000
_cell.angle_alpha   90.00
_cell.angle_beta   90.00
_cell.angle_gamma   90.00
#
_symmetry.space_group_name_H-M   'P 1'
#
loop_
_entity.id
_entity.type
_entity.pdbx_description
1 polymer ?
#
loop_
_entity_poly.entity_id
_entity_poly.type
_entity_poly.pdbx_seq_one_letter_code
_entity_poly.pdbx_strand_id
1 'polypeptide(L)'
;MAMQPAAASHFAPLLRLLETANSNASAAIKVTSADPFSYEYPLLVRNSAATKATVGLMLKGTVIDNIMIGGPGMNCRKLAIGDEILKVDGIVADVDNVVDLLVGTDVPDSPVNLLIRKKNGTLEDISIIRMATSRIADRRQMFEYFTHIKDIAVKVSDTRTAELVDATVDLWSKMLLAQEDYNSTVVTNVRQMQLNIEMLLKELVAALEDLFAKARDEKEYFYREETDFYQMISELKQRIIVVEAERDEAIYKHKPCELNIQTLQRRVQALEEQLDKVVFEMSSWSVGVMIDSEGNQRSSALR
;
A
#
# COMPACT_ATOMS: atom_id res chain seq x y z
N MET A 1 31.59 21.24 10.90
CA MET A 1 30.89 20.35 9.94
C MET A 1 30.11 19.34 10.76
N ALA A 2 28.78 19.41 10.76
CA ALA A 2 27.97 18.37 11.38
C ALA A 2 28.07 17.11 10.50
N MET A 3 28.61 16.01 11.04
CA MET A 3 28.56 14.73 10.34
C MET A 3 27.09 14.32 10.26
N GLN A 4 26.59 14.14 9.04
CA GLN A 4 25.27 13.55 8.85
C GLN A 4 25.35 12.08 9.32
N PRO A 5 24.44 11.62 10.18
CA PRO A 5 24.50 10.26 10.70
C PRO A 5 24.40 9.25 9.56
N ALA A 6 25.36 8.32 9.51
CA ALA A 6 25.46 7.35 8.43
C ALA A 6 24.20 6.47 8.37
N ALA A 7 23.60 6.18 9.53
CA ALA A 7 22.37 5.40 9.66
C ALA A 7 21.21 6.00 8.85
N ALA A 8 21.08 7.33 8.77
CA ALA A 8 20.00 7.97 8.04
C ALA A 8 20.04 7.67 6.53
N SER A 9 21.23 7.48 5.97
CA SER A 9 21.44 7.21 4.55
C SER A 9 21.11 5.76 4.16
N HIS A 10 21.30 4.81 5.08
CA HIS A 10 21.08 3.39 4.85
C HIS A 10 19.60 3.01 4.82
N PHE A 11 18.76 3.61 5.67
CA PHE A 11 17.33 3.29 5.75
C PHE A 11 16.47 4.01 4.71
N ALA A 12 16.96 5.11 4.12
CA ALA A 12 16.16 5.92 3.19
C ALA A 12 15.66 5.16 1.94
N PRO A 13 16.47 4.31 1.27
CA PRO A 13 15.99 3.52 0.13
C PRO A 13 14.91 2.50 0.51
N LEU A 14 15.07 1.82 1.65
CA LEU A 14 14.12 0.83 2.15
C LEU A 14 12.76 1.47 2.47
N LEU A 15 12.77 2.58 3.21
CA LEU A 15 11.53 3.29 3.56
C LEU A 15 10.79 3.79 2.31
N ARG A 16 11.50 4.33 1.32
CA ARG A 16 10.90 4.72 0.03
C ARG A 16 10.28 3.54 -0.72
N LEU A 17 10.94 2.38 -0.69
CA LEU A 17 10.41 1.17 -1.33
C LEU A 17 9.11 0.73 -0.66
N LEU A 18 9.07 0.72 0.68
CA LEU A 18 7.88 0.39 1.46
C LEU A 18 6.74 1.38 1.23
N GLU A 19 7.02 2.69 1.22
CA GLU A 19 6.03 3.74 0.88
C GLU A 19 5.44 3.52 -0.52
N THR A 20 6.29 3.23 -1.51
CA THR A 20 5.86 2.97 -2.88
C THR A 20 5.00 1.72 -2.97
N ALA A 21 5.41 0.63 -2.31
CA ALA A 21 4.65 -0.62 -2.25
C ALA A 21 3.27 -0.41 -1.61
N ASN A 22 3.21 0.34 -0.50
CA ASN A 22 1.97 0.62 0.20
C ASN A 22 1.02 1.50 -0.64
N SER A 23 1.57 2.54 -1.29
CA SER A 23 0.81 3.39 -2.21
C SER A 23 0.22 2.58 -3.37
N ASN A 24 1.00 1.68 -3.97
CA ASN A 24 0.54 0.83 -5.07
C ASN A 24 -0.54 -0.17 -4.62
N ALA A 25 -0.37 -0.80 -3.46
CA ALA A 25 -1.38 -1.70 -2.89
C ALA A 25 -2.69 -0.96 -2.60
N SER A 26 -2.60 0.24 -2.02
CA SER A 26 -3.77 1.10 -1.76
C SER A 26 -4.47 1.55 -3.05
N ALA A 27 -3.71 1.84 -4.11
CA ALA A 27 -4.28 2.15 -5.42
C ALA A 27 -4.97 0.93 -6.04
N ALA A 28 -4.39 -0.27 -5.91
CA ALA A 28 -5.01 -1.51 -6.37
C ALA A 28 -6.34 -1.78 -5.67
N ILE A 29 -6.44 -1.56 -4.34
CA ILE A 29 -7.69 -1.69 -3.59
C ILE A 29 -8.78 -0.79 -4.17
N LYS A 30 -8.45 0.48 -4.47
CA LYS A 30 -9.41 1.42 -5.07
C LYS A 30 -9.93 0.91 -6.42
N VAL A 31 -9.04 0.39 -7.26
CA VAL A 31 -9.43 -0.15 -8.57
C VAL A 31 -10.28 -1.42 -8.43
N THR A 32 -9.92 -2.33 -7.54
CA THR A 32 -10.67 -3.60 -7.34
C THR A 32 -12.01 -3.38 -6.65
N SER A 33 -12.12 -2.33 -5.83
CA SER A 33 -13.38 -1.94 -5.16
C SER A 33 -14.38 -1.25 -6.10
N ALA A 34 -13.93 -0.79 -7.28
CA ALA A 34 -14.85 -0.27 -8.29
C ALA A 34 -15.67 -1.43 -8.86
N ASP A 35 -16.98 -1.22 -9.01
CA ASP A 35 -17.87 -2.21 -9.62
C ASP A 35 -17.40 -2.47 -11.06
N PRO A 36 -16.93 -3.67 -11.39
CA PRO A 36 -16.38 -3.97 -12.72
C PRO A 36 -17.46 -3.90 -13.79
N PHE A 37 -18.72 -3.96 -13.39
CA PHE A 37 -19.89 -3.85 -14.26
C PHE A 37 -20.45 -2.42 -14.31
N SER A 38 -19.91 -1.47 -13.52
CA SER A 38 -20.32 -0.05 -13.61
C SER A 38 -19.81 0.65 -14.87
N TYR A 39 -18.81 0.07 -15.54
CA TYR A 39 -18.37 0.49 -16.88
C TYR A 39 -19.21 -0.18 -17.97
N GLU A 40 -20.53 -0.06 -17.89
CA GLU A 40 -21.35 -0.42 -19.04
C GLU A 40 -21.25 0.66 -20.13
N TYR A 41 -20.87 0.18 -21.31
CA TYR A 41 -20.67 0.91 -22.55
C TYR A 41 -21.79 1.95 -22.79
N PRO A 42 -21.46 3.18 -23.20
CA PRO A 42 -22.40 3.98 -23.98
C PRO A 42 -22.57 3.27 -25.32
N LEU A 43 -23.44 2.26 -25.35
CA LEU A 43 -23.90 1.63 -26.56
C LEU A 43 -24.52 2.75 -27.39
N LEU A 44 -23.85 3.08 -28.49
CA LEU A 44 -24.22 4.01 -29.56
C LEU A 44 -25.50 3.56 -30.30
N VAL A 45 -26.53 3.14 -29.56
CA VAL A 45 -27.83 2.82 -30.13
C VAL A 45 -28.63 4.13 -30.15
N ARG A 46 -28.48 4.87 -31.26
CA ARG A 46 -29.42 5.94 -31.64
C ARG A 46 -30.75 5.31 -32.05
N ASN A 47 -31.51 4.78 -31.08
CA ASN A 47 -32.90 4.45 -31.29
C ASN A 47 -33.75 5.47 -30.55
N SER A 48 -34.52 6.22 -31.32
CA SER A 48 -35.65 7.04 -30.88
C SER A 48 -36.81 6.15 -30.41
N ALA A 49 -36.54 5.26 -29.44
CA ALA A 49 -37.59 4.63 -28.64
C ALA A 49 -38.08 5.65 -27.62
N ALA A 50 -39.40 5.77 -27.44
CA ALA A 50 -40.01 6.76 -26.57
C ALA A 50 -39.63 6.58 -25.08
N THR A 51 -39.19 5.39 -24.66
CA THR A 51 -38.73 5.08 -23.30
C THR A 51 -37.37 4.35 -23.32
N LYS A 52 -36.47 4.74 -22.44
CA LYS A 52 -35.12 4.17 -22.28
C LYS A 52 -35.14 2.85 -21.53
N ALA A 53 -36.12 2.65 -20.66
CA ALA A 53 -36.26 1.51 -19.80
C ALA A 53 -37.65 0.87 -19.91
N THR A 54 -37.75 -0.37 -19.47
CA THR A 54 -38.96 -1.18 -19.56
C THR A 54 -38.96 -2.27 -18.51
N VAL A 55 -40.16 -2.66 -18.06
CA VAL A 55 -40.39 -3.76 -17.12
C VAL A 55 -40.70 -5.09 -17.81
N GLY A 56 -40.82 -5.10 -19.15
CA GLY A 56 -41.08 -6.32 -19.91
C GLY A 56 -42.47 -6.93 -19.65
N LEU A 57 -43.47 -6.11 -19.39
CA LEU A 57 -44.86 -6.53 -19.18
C LEU A 57 -45.75 -6.01 -20.32
N MET A 58 -46.68 -6.84 -20.78
CA MET A 58 -47.77 -6.45 -21.67
C MET A 58 -49.06 -6.46 -20.85
N LEU A 59 -49.79 -5.35 -20.86
CA LEU A 59 -50.95 -5.16 -20.00
C LEU A 59 -52.25 -5.03 -20.80
N LYS A 60 -53.34 -5.50 -20.20
CA LYS A 60 -54.72 -5.22 -20.62
C LYS A 60 -55.43 -4.51 -19.47
N GLY A 61 -55.37 -3.18 -19.48
CA GLY A 61 -55.69 -2.37 -18.29
C GLY A 61 -54.62 -2.58 -17.22
N THR A 62 -55.03 -2.94 -16.00
CA THR A 62 -54.12 -3.25 -14.88
C THR A 62 -53.70 -4.72 -14.82
N VAL A 63 -54.27 -5.58 -15.67
CA VAL A 63 -54.01 -7.03 -15.68
C VAL A 63 -52.87 -7.36 -16.62
N ILE A 64 -51.95 -8.22 -16.18
CA ILE A 64 -50.84 -8.73 -16.98
C ILE A 64 -51.39 -9.69 -18.04
N ASP A 65 -51.36 -9.29 -19.30
CA ASP A 65 -51.80 -10.09 -20.43
C ASP A 65 -50.69 -11.03 -20.91
N ASN A 66 -49.46 -10.52 -20.96
CA ASN A 66 -48.29 -11.32 -21.34
C ASN A 66 -47.02 -10.79 -20.65
N ILE A 67 -46.01 -11.63 -20.54
CA ILE A 67 -44.71 -11.30 -19.97
C ILE A 67 -43.65 -11.49 -21.04
N MET A 68 -42.84 -10.47 -21.29
CA MET A 68 -41.82 -10.51 -22.32
C MET A 68 -40.69 -11.46 -21.91
N ILE A 69 -40.34 -12.37 -22.81
CA ILE A 69 -39.30 -13.37 -22.57
C ILE A 69 -37.94 -12.68 -22.37
N GLY A 70 -37.28 -12.98 -21.25
CA GLY A 70 -36.03 -12.37 -20.85
C GLY A 70 -36.13 -10.90 -20.42
N GLY A 71 -37.35 -10.37 -20.24
CA GLY A 71 -37.59 -9.07 -19.61
C GLY A 71 -37.64 -9.15 -18.08
N PRO A 72 -37.60 -8.02 -17.36
CA PRO A 72 -37.64 -7.98 -15.90
C PRO A 72 -38.79 -8.75 -15.26
N GLY A 73 -39.99 -8.64 -15.86
CA GLY A 73 -41.17 -9.34 -15.37
C GLY A 73 -41.00 -10.85 -15.34
N MET A 74 -40.30 -11.43 -16.32
CA MET A 74 -40.01 -12.87 -16.35
C MET A 74 -38.92 -13.24 -15.36
N ASN A 75 -37.86 -12.43 -15.30
CA ASN A 75 -36.68 -12.71 -14.47
C ASN A 75 -37.01 -12.77 -12.97
N CYS A 76 -38.03 -12.04 -12.51
CA CYS A 76 -38.45 -12.10 -11.12
C CYS A 76 -39.07 -13.44 -10.70
N ARG A 77 -39.56 -14.25 -11.67
CA ARG A 77 -40.25 -15.55 -11.48
C ARG A 77 -41.46 -15.53 -10.53
N LYS A 78 -41.87 -14.35 -10.08
CA LYS A 78 -42.99 -14.15 -9.17
C LYS A 78 -44.24 -13.71 -9.91
N LEU A 79 -44.13 -13.00 -11.02
CA LEU A 79 -45.28 -12.56 -11.81
C LEU A 79 -45.83 -13.68 -12.68
N ALA A 80 -47.15 -13.74 -12.82
CA ALA A 80 -47.84 -14.65 -13.72
C ALA A 80 -48.84 -13.90 -14.60
N ILE A 81 -49.10 -14.45 -15.79
CA ILE A 81 -50.15 -13.95 -16.68
C ILE A 81 -51.49 -14.01 -15.96
N GLY A 82 -52.21 -12.88 -15.95
CA GLY A 82 -53.48 -12.66 -15.28
C GLY A 82 -53.40 -12.11 -13.86
N ASP A 83 -52.19 -11.87 -13.33
CA ASP A 83 -52.04 -11.06 -12.12
C ASP A 83 -52.45 -9.61 -12.39
N GLU A 84 -53.01 -8.92 -11.39
CA GLU A 84 -53.48 -7.54 -11.48
C GLU A 84 -52.55 -6.60 -10.69
N ILE A 85 -52.08 -5.52 -11.32
CA ILE A 85 -51.23 -4.50 -10.68
C ILE A 85 -52.12 -3.51 -9.93
N LEU A 86 -51.98 -3.45 -8.61
CA LEU A 86 -52.75 -2.55 -7.75
C LEU A 86 -51.98 -1.29 -7.37
N LYS A 87 -50.67 -1.40 -7.16
CA LYS A 87 -49.81 -0.24 -6.88
C LYS A 87 -48.46 -0.37 -7.57
N VAL A 88 -47.91 0.77 -7.94
CA VAL A 88 -46.55 0.93 -8.45
C VAL A 88 -45.86 2.00 -7.61
N ASP A 89 -44.76 1.63 -6.94
CA ASP A 89 -44.00 2.50 -6.03
C ASP A 89 -44.88 3.22 -4.99
N GLY A 90 -45.86 2.48 -4.45
CA GLY A 90 -46.80 2.95 -3.44
C GLY A 90 -48.00 3.73 -3.99
N ILE A 91 -48.00 4.10 -5.27
CA ILE A 91 -49.08 4.83 -5.95
C ILE A 91 -50.09 3.82 -6.49
N VAL A 92 -51.38 4.08 -6.29
CA VAL A 92 -52.46 3.21 -6.80
C VAL A 92 -52.47 3.25 -8.33
N ALA A 93 -52.39 2.06 -8.92
CA ALA A 93 -52.44 1.87 -10.35
C ALA A 93 -53.90 1.69 -10.81
N ASP A 94 -54.27 2.38 -11.87
CA ASP A 94 -55.53 2.22 -12.59
C ASP A 94 -55.25 2.04 -14.10
N VAL A 95 -56.32 1.89 -14.87
CA VAL A 95 -56.23 1.64 -16.32
C VAL A 95 -55.57 2.80 -17.06
N ASP A 96 -55.70 4.02 -16.55
CA ASP A 96 -55.26 5.24 -17.23
C ASP A 96 -53.81 5.59 -16.88
N ASN A 97 -53.32 5.19 -15.69
CA ASN A 97 -52.02 5.60 -15.17
C ASN A 97 -50.96 4.49 -15.10
N VAL A 98 -51.33 3.21 -15.18
CA VAL A 98 -50.41 2.10 -14.86
C VAL A 98 -49.18 2.06 -15.77
N VAL A 99 -49.32 2.41 -17.04
CA VAL A 99 -48.21 2.43 -18.00
C VAL A 99 -47.18 3.50 -17.63
N ASP A 100 -47.64 4.72 -17.35
CA ASP A 100 -46.78 5.85 -16.97
C ASP A 100 -46.08 5.59 -15.63
N LEU A 101 -46.79 4.98 -14.67
CA LEU A 101 -46.21 4.59 -13.39
C LEU A 101 -45.10 3.53 -13.55
N LEU A 102 -45.30 2.52 -14.42
CA LEU A 102 -44.28 1.49 -14.68
C LEU A 102 -43.03 2.07 -15.36
N VAL A 103 -43.20 3.05 -16.25
CA VAL A 103 -42.08 3.81 -16.84
C VAL A 103 -41.34 4.59 -15.74
N GLY A 104 -42.07 5.33 -14.90
CA GLY A 104 -41.53 6.03 -13.74
C GLY A 104 -40.35 6.95 -14.09
N THR A 105 -39.18 6.70 -13.48
CA THR A 105 -37.96 7.49 -13.75
C THR A 105 -37.35 7.23 -15.12
N ASP A 106 -37.78 6.17 -15.82
CA ASP A 106 -37.23 5.73 -17.11
C ASP A 106 -35.71 5.52 -17.09
N VAL A 107 -35.17 5.10 -15.95
CA VAL A 107 -33.74 4.79 -15.78
C VAL A 107 -33.56 3.27 -15.74
N PRO A 108 -32.77 2.67 -16.64
CA PRO A 108 -32.37 1.27 -16.53
C PRO A 108 -31.76 0.98 -15.15
N ASP A 109 -31.95 -0.24 -14.66
CA ASP A 109 -31.48 -0.72 -13.35
C ASP A 109 -32.15 -0.06 -12.13
N SER A 110 -33.07 0.89 -12.34
CA SER A 110 -33.89 1.41 -11.25
C SER A 110 -34.93 0.38 -10.78
N PRO A 111 -35.15 0.24 -9.46
CA PRO A 111 -36.16 -0.67 -8.95
C PRO A 111 -37.57 -0.11 -9.21
N VAL A 112 -38.54 -1.04 -9.33
CA VAL A 112 -39.98 -0.79 -9.39
C VAL A 112 -40.64 -1.74 -8.41
N ASN A 113 -41.35 -1.20 -7.43
CA ASN A 113 -42.07 -2.00 -6.44
C ASN A 113 -43.53 -2.09 -6.85
N LEU A 114 -44.02 -3.31 -7.05
CA LEU A 114 -45.37 -3.62 -7.47
C LEU A 114 -46.10 -4.27 -6.31
N LEU A 115 -47.27 -3.76 -5.96
CA LEU A 115 -48.25 -4.54 -5.20
C LEU A 115 -49.21 -5.16 -6.20
N ILE A 116 -49.20 -6.49 -6.30
CA ILE A 116 -50.06 -7.21 -7.22
C ILE A 116 -51.09 -8.07 -6.51
N ARG A 117 -52.20 -8.34 -7.19
CA ARG A 117 -53.19 -9.33 -6.81
C ARG A 117 -53.08 -10.55 -7.72
N LYS A 118 -52.81 -11.69 -7.11
CA LYS A 118 -52.77 -13.00 -7.76
C LYS A 118 -54.17 -13.46 -8.17
N LYS A 119 -54.24 -14.41 -9.10
CA LYS A 119 -55.50 -15.06 -9.52
C LYS A 119 -56.30 -15.69 -8.37
N ASN A 120 -55.63 -16.15 -7.32
CA ASN A 120 -56.27 -16.70 -6.12
C ASN A 120 -56.74 -15.60 -5.13
N GLY A 121 -56.57 -14.31 -5.47
CA GLY A 121 -56.91 -13.17 -4.64
C GLY A 121 -55.83 -12.73 -3.64
N THR A 122 -54.72 -13.48 -3.51
CA THR A 122 -53.65 -13.10 -2.57
C THR A 122 -52.91 -11.86 -3.07
N LEU A 123 -52.53 -10.99 -2.14
CA LEU A 123 -51.72 -9.82 -2.43
C LEU A 123 -50.24 -10.15 -2.22
N GLU A 124 -49.38 -9.67 -3.12
CA GLU A 124 -47.94 -9.87 -3.03
C GLU A 124 -47.19 -8.60 -3.44
N ASP A 125 -46.22 -8.19 -2.62
CA ASP A 125 -45.28 -7.13 -2.95
C ASP A 125 -44.06 -7.72 -3.68
N ILE A 126 -43.80 -7.22 -4.88
CA ILE A 126 -42.74 -7.68 -5.77
C ILE A 126 -41.88 -6.49 -6.17
N SER A 127 -40.57 -6.61 -6.03
CA SER A 127 -39.62 -5.63 -6.58
C SER A 127 -38.99 -6.20 -7.85
N ILE A 128 -39.06 -5.45 -8.95
CA ILE A 128 -38.41 -5.77 -10.22
C ILE A 128 -37.46 -4.64 -10.62
N ILE A 129 -36.46 -4.94 -11.43
CA ILE A 129 -35.45 -3.97 -11.86
C ILE A 129 -35.72 -3.60 -13.33
N ARG A 130 -35.89 -2.32 -13.65
CA ARG A 130 -36.09 -1.88 -15.04
C ARG A 130 -34.91 -2.31 -15.89
N MET A 131 -35.16 -2.73 -17.14
CA MET A 131 -34.11 -3.09 -18.09
C MET A 131 -34.07 -2.08 -19.23
N ALA A 132 -32.89 -1.79 -19.76
CA ALA A 132 -32.76 -0.95 -20.94
C ALA A 132 -33.56 -1.53 -22.12
N THR A 133 -34.37 -0.71 -22.78
CA THR A 133 -35.20 -1.12 -23.92
C THR A 133 -34.36 -1.74 -25.05
N SER A 134 -33.15 -1.23 -25.26
CA SER A 134 -32.20 -1.75 -26.26
C SER A 134 -31.80 -3.21 -26.01
N ARG A 135 -31.73 -3.67 -24.74
CA ARG A 135 -31.37 -5.05 -24.41
C ARG A 135 -32.45 -6.07 -24.77
N ILE A 136 -33.70 -5.64 -24.84
CA ILE A 136 -34.84 -6.52 -25.14
C ILE A 136 -35.45 -6.28 -26.50
N ALA A 137 -35.02 -5.24 -27.23
CA ALA A 137 -35.55 -4.90 -28.55
C ALA A 137 -35.45 -6.08 -29.53
N ASP A 138 -34.27 -6.72 -29.60
CA ASP A 138 -34.04 -7.86 -30.49
C ASP A 138 -34.89 -9.08 -30.10
N ARG A 139 -35.03 -9.33 -28.79
CA ARG A 139 -35.87 -10.42 -28.26
C ARG A 139 -37.34 -10.17 -28.59
N ARG A 140 -37.81 -8.94 -28.38
CA ARG A 140 -39.17 -8.54 -28.73
C ARG A 140 -39.43 -8.74 -30.22
N GLN A 141 -38.53 -8.26 -31.08
CA GLN A 141 -38.67 -8.38 -32.53
C GLN A 141 -38.72 -9.84 -32.97
N MET A 142 -37.89 -10.70 -32.40
CA MET A 142 -37.93 -12.15 -32.64
C MET A 142 -39.28 -12.77 -32.23
N PHE A 143 -39.82 -12.38 -31.07
CA PHE A 143 -41.12 -12.84 -30.61
C PHE A 143 -42.27 -12.38 -31.53
N GLU A 144 -42.21 -11.15 -32.01
CA GLU A 144 -43.17 -10.61 -32.99
C GLU A 144 -43.13 -11.43 -34.30
N TYR A 145 -41.95 -11.82 -34.78
CA TYR A 145 -41.82 -12.70 -35.94
C TYR A 145 -42.44 -14.08 -35.71
N PHE A 146 -42.18 -14.71 -34.55
CA PHE A 146 -42.80 -16.00 -34.22
C PHE A 146 -44.32 -15.89 -34.15
N THR A 147 -44.84 -14.84 -33.52
CA THR A 147 -46.28 -14.58 -33.44
C THR A 147 -46.89 -14.42 -34.83
N HIS A 148 -46.26 -13.64 -35.70
CA HIS A 148 -46.74 -13.44 -37.07
C HIS A 148 -46.77 -14.74 -37.88
N ILE A 149 -45.73 -15.57 -37.77
CA ILE A 149 -45.69 -16.89 -38.45
C ILE A 149 -46.81 -17.79 -37.91
N LYS A 150 -47.02 -17.82 -36.60
CA LYS A 150 -48.09 -18.60 -35.96
C LYS A 150 -49.47 -18.14 -36.42
N ASP A 151 -49.71 -16.83 -36.46
CA ASP A 151 -50.99 -16.26 -36.89
C ASP A 151 -51.32 -16.63 -38.34
N ILE A 152 -50.32 -16.60 -39.22
CA ILE A 152 -50.48 -17.05 -40.61
C ILE A 152 -50.82 -18.54 -40.63
N ALA A 153 -50.07 -19.38 -39.91
CA ALA A 153 -50.29 -20.83 -39.85
C ALA A 153 -51.71 -21.16 -39.35
N VAL A 154 -52.19 -20.50 -38.29
CA VAL A 154 -53.55 -20.67 -37.76
C VAL A 154 -54.60 -20.23 -38.80
N LYS A 155 -54.40 -19.11 -39.50
CA LYS A 155 -55.33 -18.62 -40.53
C LYS A 155 -55.46 -19.58 -41.72
N VAL A 156 -54.39 -20.30 -42.07
CA VAL A 156 -54.41 -21.32 -43.13
C VAL A 156 -54.68 -22.74 -42.62
N SER A 157 -55.03 -22.89 -41.34
CA SER A 157 -55.27 -24.17 -40.66
C SER A 157 -54.07 -25.14 -40.70
N ASP A 158 -52.84 -24.63 -40.78
CA ASP A 158 -51.61 -25.43 -40.67
C ASP A 158 -51.22 -25.59 -39.19
N THR A 159 -51.83 -26.59 -38.54
CA THR A 159 -51.62 -26.88 -37.12
C THR A 159 -50.18 -27.29 -36.82
N ARG A 160 -49.53 -28.01 -37.74
CA ARG A 160 -48.15 -28.48 -37.56
C ARG A 160 -47.18 -27.32 -37.46
N THR A 161 -47.29 -26.33 -38.35
CA THR A 161 -46.42 -25.15 -38.29
C THR A 161 -46.69 -24.35 -37.02
N ALA A 162 -47.95 -24.18 -36.60
CA ALA A 162 -48.28 -23.51 -35.36
C ALA A 162 -47.67 -24.21 -34.12
N GLU A 163 -47.76 -25.54 -34.04
CA GLU A 163 -47.15 -26.34 -32.97
C GLU A 163 -45.62 -26.25 -32.96
N LEU A 164 -44.98 -26.24 -34.14
CA LEU A 164 -43.54 -26.08 -34.26
C LEU A 164 -43.07 -24.70 -33.79
N VAL A 165 -43.82 -23.64 -34.09
CA VAL A 165 -43.52 -22.30 -33.59
C VAL A 165 -43.61 -22.26 -32.07
N ASP A 166 -44.66 -22.86 -31.49
CA ASP A 166 -44.81 -22.93 -30.03
C ASP A 166 -43.65 -23.69 -29.36
N ALA A 167 -43.27 -24.85 -29.91
CA ALA A 167 -42.11 -25.61 -29.43
C ALA A 167 -40.80 -24.81 -29.56
N THR A 168 -40.65 -24.03 -30.64
CA THR A 168 -39.47 -23.17 -30.86
C THR A 168 -39.41 -22.03 -29.84
N VAL A 169 -40.53 -21.36 -29.57
CA VAL A 169 -40.61 -20.29 -28.56
C VAL A 169 -40.34 -20.83 -27.16
N ASP A 170 -40.87 -22.02 -26.82
CA ASP A 170 -40.59 -22.68 -25.54
C ASP A 170 -39.10 -23.00 -25.37
N LEU A 171 -38.48 -23.62 -26.39
CA LEU A 171 -37.04 -23.92 -26.37
C LEU A 171 -36.20 -22.64 -26.25
N TRP A 172 -36.49 -21.62 -27.05
CA TRP A 172 -35.80 -20.34 -27.01
C TRP A 172 -35.94 -19.65 -25.65
N SER A 173 -37.13 -19.71 -25.04
CA SER A 173 -37.36 -19.20 -23.68
C SER A 173 -36.50 -19.92 -22.64
N LYS A 174 -36.43 -21.25 -22.70
CA LYS A 174 -35.56 -22.05 -21.81
C LYS A 174 -34.09 -21.71 -22.00
N MET A 175 -33.64 -21.50 -23.24
CA MET A 175 -32.27 -21.08 -23.53
C MET A 175 -31.95 -19.71 -22.94
N LEU A 176 -32.86 -18.73 -23.06
CA LEU A 176 -32.66 -17.40 -22.50
C LEU A 176 -32.61 -17.42 -20.97
N LEU A 177 -33.46 -18.21 -20.32
CA LEU A 177 -33.43 -18.39 -18.86
C LEU A 177 -32.11 -19.06 -18.41
N ALA A 178 -31.67 -20.10 -19.10
CA ALA A 178 -30.40 -20.76 -18.79
C ALA A 178 -29.20 -19.81 -18.99
N GLN A 179 -29.23 -18.97 -20.02
CA GLN A 179 -28.21 -17.96 -20.26
C GLN A 179 -28.18 -16.89 -19.15
N GLU A 180 -29.34 -16.45 -18.68
CA GLU A 180 -29.44 -15.49 -17.57
C GLU A 180 -28.90 -16.09 -16.27
N ASP A 181 -29.26 -17.34 -15.95
CA ASP A 181 -28.76 -18.05 -14.77
C ASP A 181 -27.22 -18.23 -14.85
N TYR A 182 -26.70 -18.54 -16.04
CA TYR A 182 -25.26 -18.59 -16.29
C TYR A 182 -24.59 -17.23 -16.08
N ASN A 183 -25.13 -16.16 -16.66
CA ASN A 183 -24.59 -14.80 -16.50
C ASN A 183 -24.59 -14.37 -15.02
N SER A 184 -25.68 -14.63 -14.30
CA SER A 184 -25.77 -14.37 -12.86
C SER A 184 -24.71 -15.11 -12.05
N THR A 185 -24.45 -16.38 -12.41
CA THR A 185 -23.39 -17.18 -11.82
C THR A 185 -22.00 -16.59 -12.11
N VAL A 186 -21.75 -16.16 -13.34
CA VAL A 186 -20.49 -15.48 -13.72
C VAL A 186 -20.30 -14.20 -12.94
N VAL A 187 -21.32 -13.34 -12.85
CA VAL A 187 -21.28 -12.08 -12.06
C VAL A 187 -20.97 -12.39 -10.60
N THR A 188 -21.62 -13.39 -10.01
CA THR A 188 -21.40 -13.81 -8.63
C THR A 188 -19.96 -14.30 -8.42
N ASN A 189 -19.45 -15.14 -9.32
CA ASN A 189 -18.08 -15.65 -9.26
C ASN A 189 -17.04 -14.52 -9.38
N VAL A 190 -17.25 -13.57 -10.31
CA VAL A 190 -16.37 -12.41 -10.49
C VAL A 190 -16.38 -11.54 -9.23
N ARG A 191 -17.56 -11.24 -8.67
CA ARG A 191 -17.67 -10.50 -7.40
C ARG A 191 -16.97 -11.21 -6.25
N GLN A 192 -17.12 -12.53 -6.13
CA GLN A 192 -16.43 -13.30 -5.10
C GLN A 192 -14.90 -13.24 -5.28
N MET A 193 -14.41 -13.35 -6.51
CA MET A 193 -12.99 -13.19 -6.79
C MET A 193 -12.49 -11.79 -6.43
N GLN A 194 -13.26 -10.73 -6.72
CA GLN A 194 -12.91 -9.37 -6.33
C GLN A 194 -12.83 -9.19 -4.81
N LEU A 195 -13.81 -9.71 -4.07
CA LEU A 195 -13.78 -9.68 -2.60
C LEU A 195 -12.56 -10.41 -2.04
N ASN A 196 -12.21 -11.57 -2.60
CA ASN A 196 -11.02 -12.31 -2.20
C ASN A 196 -9.74 -11.52 -2.48
N ILE A 197 -9.63 -10.88 -3.64
CA ILE A 197 -8.49 -10.02 -3.99
C ILE A 197 -8.40 -8.81 -3.07
N GLU A 198 -9.52 -8.16 -2.78
CA GLU A 198 -9.57 -7.01 -1.87
C GLU A 198 -9.10 -7.39 -0.46
N MET A 199 -9.55 -8.54 0.04
CA MET A 199 -9.10 -9.08 1.33
C MET A 199 -7.59 -9.32 1.35
N LEU A 200 -7.04 -9.99 0.34
CA LEU A 200 -5.59 -10.24 0.23
C LEU A 200 -4.79 -8.93 0.12
N LEU A 201 -5.30 -7.93 -0.60
CA LEU A 201 -4.65 -6.61 -0.69
C LEU A 201 -4.66 -5.88 0.66
N LYS A 202 -5.75 -5.98 1.43
CA LYS A 202 -5.83 -5.42 2.79
C LYS A 202 -4.83 -6.10 3.74
N GLU A 203 -4.71 -7.42 3.68
CA GLU A 203 -3.69 -8.17 4.43
C GLU A 203 -2.27 -7.74 4.05
N LEU A 204 -2.01 -7.56 2.75
CA LEU A 204 -0.71 -7.07 2.26
C LEU A 204 -0.40 -5.65 2.76
N VAL A 205 -1.36 -4.73 2.74
CA VAL A 205 -1.20 -3.37 3.28
C VAL A 205 -0.87 -3.42 4.77
N ALA A 206 -1.61 -4.21 5.55
CA ALA A 206 -1.34 -4.36 6.99
C ALA A 206 0.07 -4.92 7.26
N ALA A 207 0.53 -5.90 6.46
CA ALA A 207 1.88 -6.44 6.56
C ALA A 207 2.97 -5.40 6.19
N LEU A 208 2.72 -4.57 5.17
CA LEU A 208 3.61 -3.47 4.79
C LEU A 208 3.68 -2.39 5.87
N GLU A 209 2.56 -2.06 6.51
CA GLU A 209 2.50 -1.10 7.62
C GLU A 209 3.28 -1.60 8.85
N ASP A 210 3.14 -2.88 9.21
CA ASP A 210 3.92 -3.52 10.28
C ASP A 210 5.42 -3.50 9.96
N LEU A 211 5.80 -3.85 8.73
CA LEU A 211 7.20 -3.79 8.30
C LEU A 211 7.74 -2.35 8.31
N PHE A 212 6.92 -1.37 7.96
CA PHE A 212 7.29 0.04 8.00
C PHE A 212 7.51 0.53 9.44
N ALA A 213 6.67 0.11 10.38
CA ALA A 213 6.83 0.40 11.80
C ALA A 213 8.15 -0.18 12.32
N LYS A 214 8.44 -1.46 12.04
CA LYS A 214 9.70 -2.11 12.43
C LYS A 214 10.93 -1.41 11.84
N ALA A 215 10.91 -1.07 10.55
CA ALA A 215 12.03 -0.37 9.91
C ALA A 215 12.25 1.03 10.50
N ARG A 216 11.19 1.71 10.94
CA ARG A 216 11.29 2.99 11.64
C ARG A 216 11.90 2.82 13.02
N ASP A 217 11.44 1.83 13.79
CA ASP A 217 11.95 1.54 15.13
C ASP A 217 13.45 1.18 15.09
N GLU A 218 13.86 0.33 14.14
CA GLU A 218 15.28 0.01 13.92
C GLU A 218 16.10 1.24 13.54
N LYS A 219 15.60 2.07 12.62
CA LYS A 219 16.28 3.33 12.25
C LYS A 219 16.47 4.24 13.46
N GLU A 220 15.46 4.37 14.31
CA GLU A 220 15.54 5.17 15.54
C GLU A 220 16.54 4.57 16.55
N TYR A 221 16.57 3.25 16.68
CA TYR A 221 17.55 2.54 17.50
C TYR A 221 18.99 2.85 17.06
N PHE A 222 19.29 2.67 15.77
CA PHE A 222 20.63 2.97 15.23
C PHE A 222 21.02 4.44 15.36
N TYR A 223 20.04 5.35 15.22
CA TYR A 223 20.29 6.78 15.42
C TYR A 223 20.68 7.10 16.88
N ARG A 224 20.04 6.46 17.85
CA ARG A 224 20.40 6.60 19.27
C ARG A 224 21.80 6.04 19.54
N GLU A 225 22.09 4.82 19.11
CA GLU A 225 23.43 4.23 19.27
C GLU A 225 24.53 5.08 18.62
N GLU A 226 24.30 5.58 17.40
CA GLU A 226 25.25 6.45 16.71
C GLU A 226 25.48 7.76 17.47
N THR A 227 24.42 8.34 18.04
CA THR A 227 24.49 9.56 18.87
C THR A 227 25.29 9.30 20.16
N ASP A 228 24.98 8.20 20.86
CA ASP A 228 25.68 7.80 22.08
C ASP A 228 27.18 7.57 21.80
N PHE A 229 27.51 6.94 20.67
CA PHE A 229 28.88 6.72 20.25
C PHE A 229 29.63 8.03 19.96
N TYR A 230 29.00 8.98 19.25
CA TYR A 230 29.60 10.29 19.01
C TYR A 230 29.79 11.08 20.31
N GLN A 231 28.86 10.97 21.25
CA GLN A 231 29.00 11.57 22.58
C GLN A 231 30.21 10.97 23.31
N MET A 232 30.35 9.64 23.32
CA MET A 232 31.49 8.96 23.92
C MET A 232 32.83 9.37 23.28
N ILE A 233 32.88 9.49 21.95
CA ILE A 233 34.06 10.01 21.24
C ILE A 233 34.38 11.43 21.68
N SER A 234 33.37 12.29 21.81
CA SER A 234 33.55 13.68 22.24
C SER A 234 34.12 13.74 23.67
N GLU A 235 33.58 12.93 24.58
CA GLU A 235 34.07 12.81 25.96
C GLU A 235 35.53 12.32 26.00
N LEU A 236 35.86 11.28 25.22
CA LEU A 236 37.23 10.76 25.12
C LEU A 236 38.20 11.82 24.56
N LYS A 237 37.81 12.55 23.52
CA LYS A 237 38.61 13.66 22.98
C LYS A 237 38.86 14.72 24.03
N GLN A 238 37.84 15.10 24.80
CA GLN A 238 37.99 16.08 25.88
C GLN A 238 38.94 15.57 26.96
N ARG A 239 38.87 14.29 27.34
CA ARG A 239 39.80 13.68 28.30
C ARG A 239 41.23 13.65 27.78
N ILE A 240 41.44 13.34 26.51
CA ILE A 240 42.78 13.38 25.88
C ILE A 240 43.38 14.78 26.00
N ILE A 241 42.61 15.82 25.65
CA ILE A 241 43.06 17.23 25.77
C ILE A 241 43.48 17.57 27.20
N VAL A 242 42.70 17.14 28.20
CA VAL A 242 43.03 17.37 29.63
C VAL A 242 44.32 16.64 30.02
N VAL A 243 44.46 15.36 29.65
CA VAL A 243 45.67 14.57 29.97
C VAL A 243 46.91 15.11 29.25
N GLU A 244 46.76 15.59 28.01
CA GLU A 244 47.84 16.25 27.28
C GLU A 244 48.27 17.54 27.99
N ALA A 245 47.33 18.34 28.46
CA ALA A 245 47.63 19.54 29.24
C ALA A 245 48.34 19.22 30.57
N GLU A 246 47.87 18.21 31.31
CA GLU A 246 48.51 17.74 32.55
C GLU A 246 49.93 17.21 32.29
N ARG A 247 50.13 16.46 31.21
CA ARG A 247 51.44 15.97 30.77
C ARG A 247 52.37 17.15 30.47
N ASP A 248 51.90 18.12 29.70
CA ASP A 248 52.70 19.28 29.31
C ASP A 248 53.05 20.16 30.53
N GLU A 249 52.14 20.28 31.50
CA GLU A 249 52.41 20.93 32.80
C GLU A 249 53.46 20.16 33.61
N ALA A 250 53.39 18.83 33.66
CA ALA A 250 54.38 18.00 34.35
C ALA A 250 55.77 18.14 33.70
N ILE A 251 55.84 18.08 32.36
CA ILE A 251 57.09 18.32 31.61
C ILE A 251 57.65 19.70 31.94
N TYR A 252 56.80 20.74 31.98
CA TYR A 252 57.19 22.09 32.34
C TYR A 252 57.78 22.17 33.77
N LYS A 253 57.13 21.51 34.75
CA LYS A 253 57.59 21.46 36.15
C LYS A 253 58.91 20.70 36.35
N HIS A 254 59.21 19.69 35.53
CA HIS A 254 60.45 18.92 35.62
C HIS A 254 61.64 19.54 34.88
N LYS A 255 61.42 20.46 33.94
CA LYS A 255 62.47 21.16 33.19
C LYS A 255 63.52 21.86 34.06
N PRO A 256 63.17 22.53 35.19
CA PRO A 256 64.17 23.09 36.12
C PRO A 256 65.02 22.03 36.82
N CYS A 257 64.45 20.86 37.14
CA CYS A 257 65.19 19.76 37.76
C CYS A 257 66.26 19.22 36.82
N GLU A 258 65.94 19.07 35.53
CA GLU A 258 66.90 18.66 34.51
C GLU A 258 68.05 19.68 34.36
N LEU A 259 67.71 20.98 34.39
CA LEU A 259 68.70 22.06 34.37
C LEU A 259 69.62 22.04 35.60
N ASN A 260 69.06 21.75 36.78
CA ASN A 260 69.80 21.63 38.04
C ASN A 260 70.74 20.41 38.02
N ILE A 261 70.27 19.26 37.51
CA ILE A 261 71.09 18.06 37.34
C ILE A 261 72.27 18.36 36.41
N GLN A 262 72.04 19.00 35.26
CA GLN A 262 73.11 19.40 34.35
C GLN A 262 74.10 20.38 34.99
N THR A 263 73.61 21.27 35.86
CA THR A 263 74.47 22.21 36.61
C THR A 263 75.31 21.48 37.65
N LEU A 264 74.75 20.51 38.36
CA LEU A 264 75.47 19.66 39.30
C LEU A 264 76.50 18.78 38.60
N GLN A 265 76.16 18.17 37.46
CA GLN A 265 77.12 17.40 36.65
C GLN A 265 78.31 18.24 36.21
N ARG A 266 78.08 19.47 35.73
CA ARG A 266 79.17 20.41 35.40
C ARG A 266 80.04 20.76 36.61
N ARG A 267 79.45 20.90 37.80
CA ARG A 267 80.21 21.15 39.03
C ARG A 267 81.03 19.94 39.46
N VAL A 268 80.48 18.74 39.35
CA VAL A 268 81.21 17.48 39.65
C VAL A 268 82.39 17.34 38.70
N GLN A 269 82.17 17.51 37.39
CA GLN A 269 83.24 17.44 36.39
C GLN A 269 84.36 18.47 36.65
N ALA A 270 84.00 19.72 36.99
CA ALA A 270 84.98 20.73 37.35
C ALA A 270 85.77 20.39 38.63
N LEU A 271 85.12 19.75 39.62
CA LEU A 271 85.78 19.28 40.82
C LEU A 271 86.71 18.09 40.55
N GLU A 272 86.31 17.17 39.67
CA GLU A 272 87.16 16.06 39.21
C GLU A 272 88.41 16.59 38.48
N GLU A 273 88.26 17.56 37.57
CA GLU A 273 89.39 18.22 36.91
C GLU A 273 90.33 18.94 37.90
N GLN A 274 89.76 19.59 38.93
CA GLN A 274 90.55 20.21 39.99
C GLN A 274 91.29 19.18 40.83
N LEU A 275 90.63 18.06 41.17
CA LEU A 275 91.25 16.97 41.92
C LEU A 275 92.39 16.35 41.12
N ASP A 276 92.20 16.10 39.83
CA ASP A 276 93.25 15.58 38.95
C ASP A 276 94.46 16.51 38.87
N LYS A 277 94.24 17.84 38.85
CA LYS A 277 95.34 18.82 38.94
C LYS A 277 96.09 18.71 40.25
N VAL A 278 95.39 18.63 41.39
CA VAL A 278 96.04 18.49 42.71
C VAL A 278 96.79 17.16 42.80
N VAL A 279 96.21 16.06 42.32
CA VAL A 279 96.88 14.75 42.27
C VAL A 279 98.11 14.80 41.38
N PHE A 280 98.05 15.47 40.24
CA PHE A 280 99.19 15.70 39.36
C PHE A 280 100.29 16.54 40.04
N GLU A 281 99.93 17.64 40.69
CA GLU A 281 100.85 18.48 41.46
C GLU A 281 101.51 17.70 42.62
N MET A 282 100.74 16.94 43.39
CA MET A 282 101.25 16.07 44.46
C MET A 282 102.15 14.96 43.92
N SER A 283 101.83 14.39 42.74
CA SER A 283 102.68 13.40 42.09
C SER A 283 104.00 14.03 41.62
N SER A 284 103.98 15.29 41.17
CA SER A 284 105.19 16.05 40.85
C SER A 284 106.06 16.35 42.08
N TRP A 285 105.44 16.54 43.25
CA TRP A 285 106.15 16.72 44.52
C TRP A 285 106.72 15.40 45.05
N SER A 286 106.03 14.28 44.82
CA SER A 286 106.49 12.93 45.16
C SER A 286 107.75 12.51 44.38
N VAL A 287 107.96 13.06 43.17
CA VAL A 287 109.18 12.84 42.37
C VAL A 287 110.35 13.72 42.84
N GLY A 288 110.10 14.71 43.72
CA GLY A 288 111.11 15.58 44.33
C GLY A 288 111.66 15.10 45.67
N VAL A 289 111.21 13.94 46.18
CA VAL A 289 111.71 13.33 47.41
C VAL A 289 112.41 12.01 47.06
N MET A 290 113.48 12.10 46.25
CA MET A 290 114.60 11.19 46.45
C MET A 290 115.28 11.63 47.75
N ILE A 291 114.91 11.00 48.85
CA ILE A 291 115.79 10.93 50.02
C ILE A 291 116.81 9.86 49.68
N ASP A 292 117.92 10.34 49.17
CA ASP A 292 119.23 9.72 49.16
C ASP A 292 119.74 9.57 50.60
N SER A 293 119.84 8.32 51.06
CA SER A 293 120.52 7.97 52.31
C SER A 293 122.06 8.02 52.21
N GLU A 294 122.62 8.68 51.20
CA GLU A 294 124.06 8.87 51.04
C GLU A 294 124.37 10.36 50.97
N GLY A 295 124.72 10.93 52.12
CA GLY A 295 124.91 12.36 52.28
C GLY A 295 125.86 12.97 51.26
N ASN A 296 125.36 13.98 50.53
CA ASN A 296 126.18 15.10 50.14
C ASN A 296 125.34 16.34 49.83
N GLN A 297 125.70 17.46 50.47
CA GLN A 297 125.12 18.77 50.20
C GLN A 297 125.46 19.26 48.80
N ARG A 298 124.45 19.72 48.04
CA ARG A 298 124.63 20.82 47.10
C ARG A 298 123.44 21.77 47.10
N SER A 299 123.73 23.02 47.44
CA SER A 299 122.86 24.17 47.20
C SER A 299 122.75 24.45 45.70
N SER A 300 121.55 24.72 45.20
CA SER A 300 121.39 25.61 44.05
C SER A 300 120.13 26.44 44.21
N ALA A 301 120.35 27.75 44.31
CA ALA A 301 119.35 28.78 44.21
C ALA A 301 118.70 28.79 42.82
N LEU A 302 117.41 29.13 42.76
CA LEU A 302 116.85 30.17 41.89
C LEU A 302 115.42 30.48 42.33
N ARG A 303 115.04 31.75 42.14
CA ARG A 303 114.02 32.54 42.83
C ARG A 303 112.58 32.07 42.65
#